data_AF-A0A931YGQ8-F1
#
_entry.id   AF-A0A931YGQ8-F1
#
_cell.length_a   1.000
_cell.length_b   1.000
_cell.length_c   1.000
_cell.angle_alpha   90.00
_cell.angle_beta   90.00
_cell.angle_gamma   90.00
#
_symmetry.space_group_name_H-M   'P 1'
#
loop_
_entity.id
_entity.type
_entity.pdbx_description
1 polymer ?
#
loop_
_entity_poly.entity_id
_entity_poly.type
_entity_poly.pdbx_seq_one_letter_code
_entity_poly.pdbx_strand_id
1 'polypeptide(L)'
;MATEREVGRRTFLKGAAAATGAAALGVPLVLRAQPREIRIGAVHPVTGPLAEIGQACRLGAQMAAEAVNAAGGIKSMGGARLALLPGDSESKPDVARAVAERLINEGAVVLTGAFH
;
A
#
# COMPACT_ATOMS: atom_id res chain seq x y z
N MET A 1 -60.11 7.46 -18.61
CA MET A 1 -58.92 8.18 -18.10
C MET A 1 -58.83 7.93 -16.61
N ALA A 2 -58.01 6.96 -16.18
CA ALA A 2 -57.71 6.69 -14.78
C ALA A 2 -56.26 7.08 -14.54
N THR A 3 -56.04 7.98 -13.58
CA THR A 3 -54.76 8.63 -13.29
C THR A 3 -53.83 7.67 -12.55
N GLU A 4 -52.59 7.55 -13.04
CA GLU A 4 -51.53 6.75 -12.43
C GLU A 4 -51.17 7.28 -11.04
N ARG A 5 -51.12 6.38 -10.04
CA ARG A 5 -50.65 6.69 -8.69
C ARG A 5 -49.12 6.68 -8.68
N GLU A 6 -48.51 7.86 -8.66
CA GLU A 6 -47.07 8.05 -8.60
C GLU A 6 -46.52 7.62 -7.22
N VAL A 7 -45.66 6.58 -7.19
CA VAL A 7 -44.98 6.15 -5.97
C VAL A 7 -43.87 7.14 -5.64
N GLY A 8 -44.07 7.97 -4.62
CA GLY A 8 -43.11 9.00 -4.23
C GLY A 8 -41.78 8.42 -3.72
N ARG A 9 -40.68 9.08 -4.09
CA ARG A 9 -39.28 8.79 -3.66
C ARG A 9 -39.14 8.52 -2.16
N ARG A 10 -39.95 9.17 -1.33
CA ARG A 10 -39.93 9.01 0.14
C ARG A 10 -40.50 7.66 0.60
N THR A 11 -41.41 7.07 -0.17
CA THR A 11 -41.95 5.72 0.05
C THR A 11 -40.93 4.67 -0.39
N PHE A 12 -40.21 4.92 -1.49
CA PHE A 12 -39.10 4.06 -1.94
C PHE A 12 -37.93 4.04 -0.93
N LEU A 13 -37.51 5.21 -0.44
CA LEU A 13 -36.44 5.32 0.57
C LEU A 13 -36.81 4.65 1.91
N LYS A 14 -38.08 4.71 2.32
CA LYS A 14 -38.56 4.01 3.52
C LYS A 14 -38.60 2.48 3.33
N GLY A 15 -38.90 2.00 2.12
CA GLY A 15 -38.87 0.56 1.80
C GLY A 15 -37.45 -0.02 1.72
N ALA A 16 -36.50 0.75 1.17
CA ALA A 16 -35.10 0.32 1.04
C ALA A 16 -34.37 0.20 2.40
N ALA A 17 -34.72 1.05 3.37
CA ALA A 17 -34.15 0.99 4.72
C ALA A 17 -34.66 -0.21 5.55
N ALA A 18 -35.88 -0.69 5.28
CA ALA A 18 -36.47 -1.81 6.02
C ALA A 18 -35.98 -3.19 5.54
N ALA A 19 -35.59 -3.33 4.27
CA ALA A 19 -35.14 -4.61 3.72
C ALA A 19 -33.67 -4.98 4.06
N THR A 20 -32.86 -4.01 4.51
CA THR A 20 -31.44 -4.23 4.85
C THR A 20 -31.16 -4.21 6.36
N GLY A 21 -32.08 -3.70 7.18
CA GLY A 21 -31.88 -3.59 8.64
C GLY A 21 -31.97 -4.92 9.41
N ALA A 22 -32.70 -5.91 8.91
CA ALA A 22 -32.91 -7.18 9.63
C ALA A 22 -31.74 -8.18 9.50
N ALA A 23 -30.86 -8.02 8.50
CA ALA A 23 -29.70 -8.90 8.32
C ALA A 23 -28.42 -8.38 9.03
N ALA A 24 -28.42 -7.13 9.53
CA ALA A 24 -27.22 -6.48 10.05
C ALA A 24 -26.93 -6.76 11.53
N LEU A 25 -27.86 -7.36 12.29
CA LEU A 25 -27.73 -7.51 13.76
C LEU A 25 -27.32 -8.91 14.22
N GLY A 26 -27.21 -9.90 13.32
CA GLY A 26 -27.05 -11.32 13.68
C GLY A 26 -25.70 -11.96 13.35
N VAL A 27 -24.83 -11.30 12.59
CA VAL A 27 -23.53 -11.85 12.19
C VAL A 27 -22.45 -10.86 12.64
N PRO A 28 -21.49 -11.24 13.50
CA PRO A 28 -20.39 -10.35 13.82
C PRO A 28 -19.64 -10.06 12.52
N LEU A 29 -19.71 -8.81 12.06
CA LEU A 29 -18.87 -8.35 10.97
C LEU A 29 -17.44 -8.43 11.50
N VAL A 30 -16.69 -9.45 11.07
CA VAL A 30 -15.26 -9.55 11.38
C VAL A 30 -14.58 -8.41 10.62
N LEU A 31 -14.53 -7.24 11.25
CA LEU A 31 -13.73 -6.11 10.82
C LEU A 31 -12.26 -6.55 10.89
N ARG A 32 -11.72 -6.98 9.76
CA ARG A 32 -10.27 -7.20 9.64
C ARG A 32 -9.62 -5.82 9.59
N ALA A 33 -8.81 -5.52 10.61
CA ALA A 33 -7.96 -4.34 10.60
C ALA A 33 -7.13 -4.32 9.30
N GLN A 34 -7.00 -3.14 8.69
CA GLN A 34 -6.12 -2.95 7.53
C GLN A 34 -4.71 -3.48 7.87
N PRO A 35 -4.11 -4.32 7.02
CA PRO A 35 -2.78 -4.84 7.30
C PRO A 35 -1.79 -3.69 7.45
N ARG A 36 -0.92 -3.76 8.45
CA ARG A 36 0.09 -2.73 8.71
C ARG A 36 1.01 -2.58 7.50
N GLU A 37 1.46 -1.37 7.21
CA GLU A 37 2.47 -1.12 6.19
C GLU A 37 3.88 -1.15 6.80
N ILE A 38 4.80 -1.84 6.14
CA ILE A 38 6.23 -1.89 6.48
C ILE A 38 6.99 -1.13 5.41
N ARG A 39 7.53 0.03 5.78
CA ARG A 39 8.30 0.88 4.87
C ARG A 39 9.75 0.42 4.82
N ILE A 40 10.22 0.12 3.62
CA ILE A 40 11.58 -0.31 3.32
C ILE A 40 12.24 0.77 2.47
N GLY A 41 13.30 1.37 2.96
CA GLY A 41 14.10 2.29 2.17
C GLY A 41 14.98 1.51 1.19
N ALA A 42 14.82 1.78 -0.10
CA ALA A 42 15.62 1.17 -1.15
C ALA A 42 16.54 2.24 -1.75
N VAL A 43 17.80 2.26 -1.33
CA VAL A 43 18.82 3.18 -1.82
C VAL A 43 19.54 2.49 -2.96
N HIS A 44 19.42 2.97 -4.21
CA HIS A 44 20.14 2.39 -5.34
C HIS A 44 20.69 3.54 -6.21
N PRO A 45 21.88 3.42 -6.81
CA PRO A 45 22.39 4.40 -7.77
C PRO A 45 21.63 4.24 -9.08
N VAL A 46 20.47 4.87 -9.21
CA VAL A 46 19.63 4.78 -10.42
C VAL A 46 20.03 5.82 -11.47
N THR A 47 20.89 6.75 -11.07
CA THR A 47 21.67 7.65 -11.94
C THR A 47 23.18 7.51 -11.65
N GLY A 48 24.01 8.09 -12.53
CA GLY A 48 25.48 8.04 -12.42
C GLY A 48 26.11 6.80 -13.06
N PRO A 49 27.42 6.54 -12.82
CA PRO A 49 28.16 5.46 -13.46
C PRO A 49 27.60 4.05 -13.24
N LEU A 50 26.92 3.81 -12.12
CA LEU A 50 26.34 2.50 -11.77
C LEU A 50 24.84 2.40 -12.09
N ALA A 51 24.29 3.34 -12.87
CA ALA A 51 22.86 3.45 -13.15
C ALA A 51 22.20 2.15 -13.62
N GLU A 52 22.82 1.45 -14.58
CA GLU A 52 22.26 0.22 -15.13
C GLU A 52 22.02 -0.85 -14.05
N ILE A 53 23.03 -1.07 -13.20
CA ILE A 53 22.94 -2.02 -12.08
C ILE A 53 21.89 -1.54 -11.07
N GLY A 54 21.89 -0.26 -10.72
CA GLY A 54 20.93 0.30 -9.77
C GLY A 54 19.48 0.21 -10.24
N GLN A 55 19.21 0.39 -11.54
CA GLN A 55 17.88 0.21 -12.14
C GLN A 55 17.44 -1.25 -12.10
N ALA A 56 18.33 -2.20 -12.42
CA ALA A 56 18.04 -3.62 -12.31
C ALA A 56 17.72 -4.04 -10.86
N CYS A 57 18.51 -3.57 -9.89
CA CYS A 57 18.25 -3.80 -8.46
C CYS A 57 16.93 -3.17 -8.00
N ARG A 58 16.62 -1.94 -8.44
CA ARG A 58 15.35 -1.26 -8.16
C ARG A 58 14.15 -2.07 -8.63
N LEU A 59 14.20 -2.55 -9.88
CA LEU A 59 13.15 -3.37 -10.46
C LEU A 59 13.00 -4.68 -9.70
N GLY A 60 14.10 -5.37 -9.39
CA GLY A 60 14.06 -6.60 -8.60
C GLY A 60 13.45 -6.41 -7.21
N ALA A 61 13.78 -5.31 -6.53
CA ALA A 61 13.18 -4.97 -5.25
C ALA A 61 11.66 -4.74 -5.38
N GLN A 62 11.23 -3.99 -6.40
CA GLN A 62 9.80 -3.74 -6.68
C GLN A 62 9.05 -5.04 -6.92
N MET A 63 9.56 -5.90 -7.81
CA MET A 63 8.97 -7.21 -8.10
C MET A 63 8.87 -8.10 -6.86
N ALA A 64 9.90 -8.09 -6.00
CA ALA A 64 9.89 -8.86 -4.76
C ALA A 64 8.81 -8.34 -3.78
N ALA A 65 8.71 -7.02 -3.60
CA ALA A 65 7.69 -6.42 -2.75
C ALA A 65 6.29 -6.69 -3.27
N GLU A 66 6.07 -6.58 -4.58
CA GLU A 66 4.82 -6.91 -5.24
C GLU A 66 4.44 -8.39 -5.07
N ALA A 67 5.38 -9.30 -5.26
CA ALA A 67 5.15 -10.73 -5.08
C ALA A 67 4.78 -11.09 -3.63
N VAL A 68 5.50 -10.55 -2.64
CA VAL A 68 5.19 -10.74 -1.22
C VAL A 68 3.80 -10.19 -0.89
N ASN A 69 3.49 -9.00 -1.39
CA ASN A 69 2.20 -8.38 -1.22
C ASN A 69 1.09 -9.21 -1.88
N ALA A 70 1.26 -9.65 -3.13
CA ALA A 70 0.30 -10.49 -3.83
C ALA A 70 0.05 -11.83 -3.10
N ALA A 71 1.06 -12.38 -2.42
CA ALA A 71 0.95 -13.57 -1.59
C ALA A 71 0.28 -13.36 -0.22
N GLY A 72 -0.27 -12.16 0.05
CA GLY A 72 -0.98 -11.83 1.28
C GLY A 72 -0.13 -11.10 2.33
N GLY A 73 1.06 -10.61 1.96
CA GLY A 73 1.95 -9.87 2.85
C GLY A 73 2.73 -10.75 3.83
N ILE A 74 3.31 -10.13 4.86
CA ILE A 74 4.14 -10.83 5.84
C ILE A 74 3.26 -11.59 6.84
N LYS A 75 3.24 -12.91 6.74
CA LYS A 75 2.38 -13.81 7.56
C LYS A 75 2.61 -13.66 9.06
N SER A 76 3.86 -13.60 9.51
CA SER A 76 4.21 -13.42 10.92
C SER A 76 3.80 -12.06 11.50
N MET A 77 3.42 -11.12 10.63
CA MET A 77 3.00 -9.76 11.00
C MET A 77 1.53 -9.49 10.61
N GLY A 78 0.70 -10.55 10.55
CA GLY A 78 -0.73 -10.39 10.27
C GLY A 78 -1.05 -9.97 8.83
N GLY A 79 -0.19 -10.32 7.87
CA GLY A 79 -0.36 -9.95 6.46
C GLY A 79 0.12 -8.54 6.12
N ALA A 80 1.01 -7.97 6.95
CA ALA A 80 1.57 -6.63 6.75
C ALA A 80 2.13 -6.46 5.32
N ARG A 81 1.82 -5.33 4.69
CA ARG A 81 2.21 -5.01 3.31
C ARG A 81 3.56 -4.33 3.30
N LEU A 82 4.37 -4.61 2.29
CA LEU A 82 5.63 -3.93 2.02
C LEU A 82 5.37 -2.66 1.20
N ALA A 83 5.97 -1.55 1.62
CA ALA A 83 6.04 -0.32 0.84
C ALA A 83 7.52 0.04 0.63
N LEU A 84 7.94 0.14 -0.63
CA LEU A 84 9.30 0.56 -0.96
C LEU A 84 9.36 2.08 -1.08
N LEU A 85 10.25 2.69 -0.32
CA LEU A 85 10.60 4.10 -0.42
C LEU A 85 11.87 4.23 -1.28
N PRO A 86 11.78 4.75 -2.51
CA PRO A 86 12.94 4.84 -3.39
C PRO A 86 13.88 5.99 -2.96
N GLY A 87 15.17 5.73 -3.06
CA GLY A 87 16.23 6.73 -2.93
C GLY A 87 17.31 6.53 -3.98
N ASP A 88 17.68 7.60 -4.68
CA ASP A 88 18.79 7.60 -5.63
C ASP A 88 20.07 8.10 -4.94
N SER A 89 21.14 7.31 -5.02
CA SER A 89 22.44 7.71 -4.45
C SER A 89 23.35 8.42 -5.45
N GLU A 90 22.98 8.51 -6.73
CA GLU A 90 23.79 9.09 -7.79
C GLU A 90 25.21 8.50 -7.93
N SER A 91 25.45 7.30 -7.37
CA SER A 91 26.78 6.70 -7.20
C SER A 91 27.75 7.57 -6.37
N LYS A 92 27.22 8.30 -5.37
CA LYS A 92 28.00 9.19 -4.49
C LYS A 92 27.73 8.87 -3.02
N PRO A 93 28.75 8.58 -2.20
CA PRO A 93 28.57 8.27 -0.78
C PRO A 93 27.87 9.38 0.04
N ASP A 94 28.21 10.65 -0.21
CA ASP A 94 27.60 11.77 0.52
C ASP A 94 26.11 11.94 0.22
N VAL A 95 25.71 11.70 -1.05
CA VAL A 95 24.30 11.69 -1.46
C VAL A 95 23.59 10.50 -0.84
N ALA A 96 24.22 9.32 -0.83
CA ALA A 96 23.68 8.12 -0.21
C ALA A 96 23.37 8.33 1.29
N ARG A 97 24.26 9.00 2.03
CA ARG A 97 24.05 9.36 3.43
C ARG A 97 22.82 10.25 3.60
N ALA A 98 22.72 11.33 2.84
CA ALA A 98 21.58 12.25 2.92
C ALA A 98 20.25 11.57 2.57
N VAL A 99 20.26 10.67 1.58
CA VAL A 99 19.09 9.87 1.19
C VAL A 99 18.71 8.87 2.28
N ALA A 100 19.68 8.19 2.89
CA ALA A 100 19.43 7.30 4.02
C ALA A 100 18.74 8.05 5.18
N GLU A 101 19.24 9.22 5.56
CA GLU A 101 18.64 10.07 6.60
C GLU A 101 17.20 10.47 6.24
N ARG A 102 16.95 10.89 5.01
CA ARG A 102 15.58 11.18 4.53
C ARG A 102 14.66 9.97 4.68
N LEU A 103 15.09 8.80 4.21
CA LEU A 103 14.26 7.58 4.23
C LEU A 103 13.96 7.10 5.66
N ILE A 104 14.93 7.23 6.57
CA ILE A 104 14.74 6.97 8.00
C ILE A 104 13.67 7.91 8.57
N ASN A 105 13.75 9.22 8.26
CA ASN A 105 12.75 10.20 8.70
C ASN A 105 11.36 9.97 8.10
N GLU A 106 11.28 9.39 6.90
CA GLU A 106 10.02 8.96 6.26
C GLU A 106 9.46 7.64 6.87
N GLY A 107 10.15 7.05 7.83
CA GLY A 107 9.71 5.89 8.60
C GLY A 107 10.16 4.55 8.02
N ALA A 108 11.22 4.51 7.21
CA ALA A 108 11.84 3.25 6.81
C ALA A 108 12.34 2.49 8.05
N VAL A 109 11.90 1.24 8.23
CA VAL A 109 12.37 0.39 9.33
C VAL A 109 13.63 -0.39 8.98
N VAL A 110 13.98 -0.44 7.69
CA VAL A 110 15.19 -1.05 7.16
C VAL A 110 15.60 -0.33 5.88
N LEU A 111 16.91 -0.23 5.66
CA LEU A 111 17.51 0.25 4.42
C LEU A 111 18.15 -0.90 3.67
N THR A 112 18.03 -0.92 2.34
CA THR A 112 18.57 -1.96 1.46
C THR A 112 19.18 -1.33 0.21
N GLY A 113 20.08 -2.06 -0.45
CA GLY A 113 20.56 -1.72 -1.79
C GLY A 113 21.71 -0.71 -1.89
N ALA A 114 22.21 -0.19 -0.76
CA ALA A 114 23.25 0.82 -0.78
C ALA A 114 24.59 0.25 -1.28
N PHE A 115 24.96 0.60 -2.52
CA PHE A 115 26.28 0.44 -3.12
C PHE A 115 26.55 1.66 -4.01
N HIS A 116 27.80 2.14 -4.01
CA HIS A 116 28.19 3.42 -4.63
C HIS A 116 29.60 3.31 -5.20
#